data_AF-C5DMW6-F1
#
_entry.id   AF-C5DMW6-F1
#
_cell.length_a   1.000
_cell.length_b   1.000
_cell.length_c   1.000
_cell.angle_alpha   90.00
_cell.angle_beta   90.00
_cell.angle_gamma   90.00
#
_symmetry.space_group_name_H-M   'P 1'
#
loop_
_entity.id
_entity.type
_entity.pdbx_description
1 polymer ?
#
loop_
_entity_poly.entity_id
_entity_poly.type
_entity_poly.pdbx_seq_one_letter_code
_entity_poly.pdbx_strand_id
1 'polypeptide(L)'
;MNQVKDLYSSEEEDDEQLDEGLSAGLPSEILDKYCISPNVGKYEYARESDMRGVNFAVGRWSSFVFIETRPSRRQQALLDAVLQGANKRLGHVSSMLAPSFNPLHVSELGSPLPLHVSLTANFDFGSVRELDNFAKMLQVEMLQNFPAGPLEVTFSPRLRVYDNIEHSSLFLALDVAAEVKSRSISRLCTLISESLDFCRSHEPTERDAERSSAWSFENAHLSIARCDNSIITRKYAHQCHLSPTAATAALRSYRQELANLNRLLESMPLESEVLDELKFQCSGIKLTKERANIWVPFASLG
;
A
#
# COMPACT_ATOMS: atom_id res chain seq x y z
N MET A 1 -55.47 -2.15 39.35
CA MET A 1 -55.39 -0.83 38.68
C MET A 1 -54.18 -0.11 39.24
N ASN A 2 -53.04 -0.21 38.56
CA ASN A 2 -51.80 0.42 38.97
C ASN A 2 -50.90 0.62 37.74
N GLN A 3 -50.42 1.86 37.60
CA GLN A 3 -49.08 2.29 37.17
C GLN A 3 -48.63 2.03 35.71
N VAL A 4 -47.86 3.01 35.23
CA VAL A 4 -47.09 3.08 33.97
C VAL A 4 -47.89 3.49 32.72
N LYS A 5 -48.39 4.74 32.74
CA LYS A 5 -48.36 5.61 31.57
C LYS A 5 -47.47 6.79 31.95
N ASP A 6 -46.71 7.28 31.00
CA ASP A 6 -45.68 8.33 31.10
C ASP A 6 -44.28 7.76 31.30
N LEU A 7 -43.65 7.49 30.15
CA LEU A 7 -42.22 7.66 29.84
C LEU A 7 -41.99 6.94 28.50
N TYR A 8 -42.38 7.59 27.39
CA TYR A 8 -41.82 7.46 26.03
C TYR A 8 -42.69 8.38 25.14
N SER A 9 -42.55 9.69 25.34
CA SER A 9 -42.92 10.68 24.33
C SER A 9 -41.63 11.00 23.60
N SER A 10 -41.57 10.63 22.32
CA SER A 10 -40.50 10.98 21.39
C SER A 10 -40.56 12.49 21.13
N GLU A 11 -39.71 13.24 21.81
CA GLU A 11 -39.35 14.58 21.38
C GLU A 11 -38.26 14.44 20.33
N GLU A 12 -38.56 14.93 19.13
CA GLU A 12 -37.61 15.13 18.03
C GLU A 12 -36.56 16.14 18.51
N GLU A 13 -35.36 15.66 18.85
CA GLU A 13 -34.20 16.52 19.06
C GLU A 13 -33.46 16.67 17.73
N ASP A 14 -33.31 17.92 17.30
CA ASP A 14 -32.63 18.35 16.08
C ASP A 14 -31.19 17.79 16.00
N ASP A 15 -30.96 16.88 15.04
CA ASP A 15 -29.66 16.27 14.71
C ASP A 15 -28.72 17.23 13.92
N GLU A 16 -28.77 18.54 14.20
CA GLU A 16 -27.91 19.54 13.55
C GLU A 16 -26.95 20.23 14.55
N GLN A 17 -26.15 19.47 15.34
CA GLN A 17 -25.00 20.06 16.06
C GLN A 17 -23.99 19.07 16.69
N LEU A 18 -23.63 17.96 16.03
CA LEU A 18 -22.57 17.06 16.52
C LEU A 18 -21.29 17.00 15.66
N ASP A 19 -21.10 17.92 14.70
CA ASP A 19 -20.06 17.79 13.66
C ASP A 19 -18.76 18.60 13.87
N GLU A 20 -18.52 19.23 15.03
CA GLU A 20 -17.27 20.02 15.24
C GLU A 20 -16.38 19.59 16.42
N GLY A 21 -16.77 18.59 17.21
CA GLY A 21 -16.05 18.23 18.45
C GLY A 21 -15.05 17.08 18.38
N LEU A 22 -15.20 16.14 17.43
CA LEU A 22 -14.41 14.90 17.38
C LEU A 22 -13.17 14.97 16.46
N SER A 23 -12.96 16.11 15.80
CA SER A 23 -11.77 16.37 14.98
C SER A 23 -10.52 16.72 15.80
N ALA A 24 -10.60 16.76 17.14
CA ALA A 24 -9.42 16.78 18.00
C ALA A 24 -8.77 15.38 17.94
N GLY A 25 -8.00 15.19 16.87
CA GLY A 25 -7.50 13.92 16.37
C GLY A 25 -6.87 13.05 17.44
N LEU A 26 -7.34 11.80 17.51
CA LEU A 26 -6.63 10.75 18.21
C LEU A 26 -5.17 10.71 17.73
N PRO A 27 -4.19 10.63 18.64
CA PRO A 27 -2.78 10.48 18.26
C PRO A 27 -2.61 9.35 17.26
N SER A 28 -1.72 9.54 16.27
CA SER A 28 -1.44 8.55 15.22
C SER A 28 -1.12 7.17 15.80
N GLU A 29 -0.52 7.12 16.97
CA GLU A 29 -0.14 5.89 17.69
C GLU A 29 -1.37 5.07 18.14
N ILE A 30 -2.49 5.73 18.41
CA ILE A 30 -3.76 5.06 18.75
C ILE A 30 -4.42 4.58 17.47
N LEU A 31 -4.50 5.42 16.44
CA LEU A 31 -5.07 5.05 15.14
C LEU A 31 -4.35 3.84 14.53
N ASP A 32 -3.03 3.79 14.65
CA ASP A 32 -2.20 2.69 14.13
C ASP A 32 -2.57 1.34 14.78
N LYS A 33 -3.03 1.29 16.03
CA LYS A 33 -3.46 0.04 16.67
C LYS A 33 -4.78 -0.50 16.12
N TYR A 34 -5.67 0.38 15.68
CA TYR A 34 -7.01 0.00 15.20
C TYR A 34 -7.08 -0.15 13.68
N CYS A 35 -6.09 0.34 12.94
CA CYS A 35 -5.98 0.13 11.49
C CYS A 35 -5.33 -1.22 11.12
N ILE A 36 -4.77 -1.96 12.07
CA ILE A 36 -4.18 -3.28 11.81
C ILE A 36 -5.30 -4.31 11.78
N SER A 37 -5.67 -4.74 10.58
CA SER A 37 -6.62 -5.84 10.42
C SER A 37 -6.04 -7.12 11.05
N PRO A 38 -6.81 -7.85 11.88
CA PRO A 38 -6.37 -9.11 12.43
C PRO A 38 -6.12 -10.11 11.29
N ASN A 39 -4.87 -10.51 11.07
CA ASN A 39 -4.51 -11.48 10.03
C ASN A 39 -4.78 -12.91 10.52
N VAL A 40 -6.05 -13.33 10.42
CA VAL A 40 -6.49 -14.72 10.68
C VAL A 40 -5.91 -15.73 9.69
N GLY A 41 -5.49 -15.28 8.50
CA GLY A 41 -4.88 -16.13 7.48
C GLY A 41 -3.64 -16.88 7.99
N LYS A 42 -2.84 -16.29 8.88
CA LYS A 42 -1.69 -16.95 9.52
C LYS A 42 -2.03 -18.30 10.18
N TYR A 43 -3.28 -18.49 10.62
CA TYR A 43 -3.75 -19.72 11.25
C TYR A 43 -4.47 -20.68 10.29
N GLU A 44 -4.99 -20.19 9.16
CA GLU A 44 -5.66 -21.02 8.16
C GLU A 44 -4.64 -21.86 7.35
N TYR A 45 -3.51 -21.28 6.96
CA TYR A 45 -2.46 -21.98 6.21
C TYR A 45 -1.62 -22.97 7.03
N ALA A 46 -1.81 -23.03 8.36
CA ALA A 46 -1.10 -23.98 9.21
C ALA A 46 -1.73 -25.39 9.23
N ARG A 47 -2.97 -25.55 8.71
CA ARG A 47 -3.69 -26.84 8.74
C ARG A 47 -3.63 -27.64 7.44
N GLU A 48 -3.36 -26.99 6.31
CA GLU A 48 -3.29 -27.66 5.01
C GLU A 48 -1.86 -27.60 4.48
N SER A 49 -1.21 -28.75 4.51
CA SER A 49 0.02 -29.03 3.80
C SER A 49 -0.19 -28.81 2.30
N ASP A 50 0.10 -27.61 1.81
CA ASP A 50 0.81 -27.39 0.56
C ASP A 50 1.12 -25.91 0.37
N MET A 51 2.32 -25.64 -0.14
CA MET A 51 2.86 -24.31 -0.41
C MET A 51 1.92 -23.43 -1.25
N ARG A 52 1.07 -22.61 -0.62
CA ARG A 52 0.53 -21.38 -1.22
C ARG A 52 0.29 -20.30 -0.16
N GLY A 53 1.28 -19.43 -0.02
CA GLY A 53 1.04 -17.99 0.13
C GLY A 53 0.63 -17.43 1.48
N VAL A 54 1.51 -17.46 2.49
CA VAL A 54 1.75 -16.29 3.35
C VAL A 54 3.22 -16.29 3.80
N ASN A 55 3.86 -15.14 3.71
CA ASN A 55 5.28 -14.84 3.97
C ASN A 55 5.80 -15.08 5.40
N PHE A 56 5.19 -15.94 6.20
CA PHE A 56 5.66 -16.24 7.55
C PHE A 56 6.26 -17.64 7.61
N ALA A 57 7.55 -17.74 7.24
CA ALA A 57 8.33 -18.89 7.65
C ALA A 57 8.47 -18.85 9.17
N VAL A 58 8.16 -19.96 9.85
CA VAL A 58 8.37 -20.09 11.30
C VAL A 58 9.83 -19.71 11.62
N GLY A 59 10.04 -18.69 12.44
CA GLY A 59 11.38 -18.19 12.80
C GLY A 59 11.92 -17.04 11.96
N ARG A 60 11.17 -16.50 10.97
CA ARG A 60 11.55 -15.29 10.22
C ARG A 60 10.64 -14.11 10.57
N TRP A 61 11.26 -12.95 10.76
CA TRP A 61 10.59 -11.69 11.07
C TRP A 61 10.52 -10.82 9.82
N SER A 62 9.38 -10.85 9.12
CA SER A 62 9.18 -10.10 7.87
C SER A 62 8.84 -8.63 8.14
N SER A 63 9.39 -7.75 7.32
CA SER A 63 9.24 -6.30 7.43
C SER A 63 9.33 -5.65 6.04
N PHE A 64 8.78 -4.44 5.92
CA PHE A 64 8.98 -3.55 4.78
C PHE A 64 8.84 -2.10 5.22
N VAL A 65 9.42 -1.19 4.44
CA VAL A 65 9.43 0.25 4.72
C VAL A 65 8.53 0.98 3.74
N PHE A 66 7.78 1.97 4.22
CA PHE A 66 6.84 2.74 3.41
C PHE A 66 6.64 4.17 3.92
N ILE A 67 6.16 5.04 3.04
CA ILE A 67 5.61 6.35 3.39
C ILE A 67 4.10 6.20 3.53
N GLU A 68 3.52 6.67 4.64
CA GLU A 68 2.08 6.66 4.86
C GLU A 68 1.44 8.00 4.47
N THR A 69 0.23 7.94 3.92
CA THR A 69 -0.67 9.08 3.81
C THR A 69 -2.07 8.69 4.29
N ARG A 70 -2.78 9.63 4.91
CA ARG A 70 -4.17 9.46 5.35
C ARG A 70 -5.03 10.44 4.57
N PRO A 71 -5.67 9.98 3.46
CA PRO A 71 -6.46 10.88 2.63
C PRO A 71 -7.57 11.57 3.42
N SER A 72 -7.69 12.88 3.30
CA SER A 72 -8.83 13.65 3.82
C SER A 72 -10.14 13.26 3.11
N ARG A 73 -11.31 13.60 3.68
CA ARG A 73 -12.61 13.34 3.03
C ARG A 73 -12.67 13.90 1.60
N ARG A 74 -12.09 15.08 1.36
CA ARG A 74 -11.98 15.69 0.03
C ARG A 74 -11.12 14.85 -0.91
N GLN A 75 -9.95 14.40 -0.44
CA GLN A 75 -9.08 13.52 -1.23
C GLN A 75 -9.74 12.17 -1.52
N GLN A 76 -10.48 11.59 -0.57
CA GLN A 76 -11.22 10.34 -0.77
C GLN A 76 -12.26 10.49 -1.90
N ALA A 77 -13.07 11.56 -1.87
CA ALA A 77 -14.03 11.84 -2.93
C ALA A 77 -13.36 12.00 -4.32
N LEU A 78 -12.18 12.65 -4.37
CA LEU A 78 -11.39 12.75 -5.60
C LEU A 78 -10.88 11.38 -6.07
N LEU A 79 -10.36 10.56 -5.15
CA LEU A 79 -9.91 9.21 -5.46
C LEU A 79 -11.05 8.33 -6.00
N ASP A 80 -12.25 8.45 -5.43
CA ASP A 80 -13.45 7.76 -5.91
C ASP A 80 -13.84 8.22 -7.31
N ALA A 81 -13.81 9.52 -7.61
CA ALA A 81 -14.08 10.05 -8.94
C ALA A 81 -13.05 9.54 -9.97
N VAL A 82 -11.77 9.54 -9.62
CA VAL A 82 -10.68 9.00 -10.44
C VAL A 82 -10.89 7.50 -10.70
N LEU A 83 -11.21 6.73 -9.65
CA LEU A 83 -11.48 5.30 -9.73
C LEU A 83 -12.67 4.98 -10.64
N GLN A 84 -13.77 5.73 -10.50
CA GLN A 84 -14.94 5.59 -11.37
C GLN A 84 -14.60 5.86 -12.83
N GLY A 85 -13.82 6.90 -13.12
CA GLY A 85 -13.34 7.20 -14.46
C GLY A 85 -12.47 6.08 -15.03
N ALA A 86 -11.54 5.56 -14.23
CA ALA A 86 -10.66 4.45 -14.63
C ALA A 86 -11.45 3.17 -14.91
N ASN A 87 -12.35 2.76 -14.00
CA ASN A 87 -13.20 1.58 -14.19
C ASN A 87 -14.09 1.71 -15.43
N LYS A 88 -14.67 2.89 -15.72
CA LYS A 88 -15.40 3.14 -16.96
C LYS A 88 -14.50 2.96 -18.18
N ARG A 89 -13.31 3.58 -18.18
CA ARG A 89 -12.36 3.51 -19.30
C ARG A 89 -11.92 2.08 -19.59
N LEU A 90 -11.61 1.32 -18.56
CA LEU A 90 -11.20 -0.09 -18.68
C LEU A 90 -12.37 -0.99 -19.09
N GLY A 91 -13.58 -0.72 -18.57
CA GLY A 91 -14.80 -1.46 -18.90
C GLY A 91 -15.26 -1.34 -20.36
N HIS A 92 -14.99 -0.21 -21.02
CA HIS A 92 -15.40 0.02 -22.41
C HIS A 92 -14.69 -0.86 -23.46
N VAL A 93 -13.55 -1.46 -23.13
CA VAL A 93 -12.73 -2.20 -24.11
C VAL A 93 -13.15 -3.66 -24.25
N SER A 94 -13.65 -4.27 -23.16
CA SER A 94 -14.35 -5.56 -23.18
C SER A 94 -14.97 -5.81 -21.81
N SER A 95 -16.30 -5.80 -21.73
CA SER A 95 -17.04 -5.98 -20.47
C SER A 95 -16.75 -7.32 -19.78
N MET A 96 -16.25 -8.32 -20.51
CA MET A 96 -15.88 -9.60 -19.93
C MET A 96 -14.47 -9.63 -19.34
N LEU A 97 -13.53 -8.79 -19.80
CA LEU A 97 -12.10 -8.90 -19.43
C LEU A 97 -11.60 -7.76 -18.52
N ALA A 98 -12.38 -6.71 -18.35
CA ALA A 98 -11.96 -5.53 -17.60
C ALA A 98 -11.80 -5.84 -16.09
N PRO A 99 -10.66 -5.52 -15.47
CA PRO A 99 -10.53 -5.58 -14.02
C PRO A 99 -11.49 -4.58 -13.36
N SER A 100 -12.16 -5.01 -12.30
CA SER A 100 -12.97 -4.14 -11.44
C SER A 100 -12.14 -3.78 -10.21
N PHE A 101 -11.73 -2.52 -10.13
CA PHE A 101 -10.92 -2.03 -9.01
C PHE A 101 -11.81 -1.52 -7.88
N ASN A 102 -11.53 -2.00 -6.66
CA ASN A 102 -12.15 -1.56 -5.41
C ASN A 102 -11.21 -0.60 -4.66
N PRO A 103 -11.73 0.45 -4.01
CA PRO A 103 -10.90 1.45 -3.35
C PRO A 103 -10.08 0.85 -2.19
N LEU A 104 -8.86 1.35 -2.00
CA LEU A 104 -7.99 0.98 -0.87
C LEU A 104 -8.04 1.96 0.30
N HIS A 105 -8.64 3.13 0.10
CA HIS A 105 -8.71 4.19 1.10
C HIS A 105 -9.94 4.07 2.03
N VAL A 106 -10.74 3.01 1.86
CA VAL A 106 -11.93 2.72 2.67
C VAL A 106 -11.98 1.22 2.96
N SER A 107 -12.37 0.85 4.19
CA SER A 107 -12.61 -0.54 4.57
C SER A 107 -13.95 -1.05 4.05
N GLU A 108 -14.20 -2.37 4.16
CA GLU A 108 -15.49 -2.97 3.82
C GLU A 108 -16.67 -2.38 4.61
N LEU A 109 -16.40 -1.82 5.79
CA LEU A 109 -17.40 -1.18 6.66
C LEU A 109 -17.47 0.34 6.48
N GLY A 110 -16.78 0.91 5.47
CA GLY A 110 -16.83 2.35 5.19
C GLY A 110 -15.86 3.20 6.03
N SER A 111 -15.00 2.60 6.86
CA SER A 111 -14.03 3.37 7.65
C SER A 111 -12.82 3.80 6.80
N PRO A 112 -12.30 5.03 6.98
CA PRO A 112 -11.16 5.50 6.20
C PRO A 112 -9.89 4.71 6.53
N LEU A 113 -9.12 4.37 5.50
CA LEU A 113 -7.86 3.63 5.61
C LEU A 113 -6.68 4.47 5.09
N PRO A 114 -5.50 4.34 5.71
CA PRO A 114 -4.28 4.94 5.18
C PRO A 114 -3.88 4.27 3.86
N LEU A 115 -3.26 5.05 2.98
CA LEU A 115 -2.57 4.57 1.79
C LEU A 115 -1.05 4.67 1.99
N HIS A 116 -0.27 4.03 1.13
CA HIS A 116 1.18 4.08 1.24
C HIS A 116 1.94 4.03 -0.08
N VAL A 117 3.14 4.61 -0.07
CA VAL A 117 4.18 4.41 -1.09
C VAL A 117 5.24 3.48 -0.51
N SER A 118 5.36 2.27 -1.06
CA SER A 118 6.38 1.31 -0.64
C SER A 118 7.76 1.80 -1.02
N LEU A 119 8.70 1.70 -0.08
CA LEU A 119 10.12 2.04 -0.26
C LEU A 119 11.00 0.79 -0.37
N THR A 120 10.45 -0.38 -0.08
CA THR A 120 11.15 -1.67 -0.22
C THR A 120 10.18 -2.78 -0.60
N ALA A 121 10.72 -3.87 -1.15
CA ALA A 121 10.07 -5.17 -1.06
C ALA A 121 10.01 -5.66 0.39
N ASN A 122 9.26 -6.73 0.64
CA ASN A 122 9.31 -7.44 1.92
C ASN A 122 10.70 -8.08 2.10
N PHE A 123 11.30 -7.85 3.26
CA PHE A 123 12.54 -8.48 3.68
C PHE A 123 12.38 -9.17 5.03
N ASP A 124 13.23 -10.17 5.30
CA ASP A 124 13.15 -10.98 6.51
C ASP A 124 14.40 -10.82 7.38
N PHE A 125 14.22 -10.92 8.70
CA PHE A 125 15.29 -11.04 9.70
C PHE A 125 15.24 -12.42 10.39
N GLY A 126 16.40 -12.88 10.84
CA GLY A 126 16.53 -14.12 11.61
C GLY A 126 16.09 -13.95 13.07
N SER A 127 16.06 -12.73 13.59
CA SER A 127 15.58 -12.45 14.96
C SER A 127 14.93 -11.07 15.13
N VAL A 128 14.10 -10.94 16.17
CA VAL A 128 13.55 -9.63 16.61
C VAL A 128 14.64 -8.61 16.86
N ARG A 129 15.77 -9.06 17.44
CA ARG A 129 16.87 -8.18 17.82
C ARG A 129 17.51 -7.52 16.60
N GLU A 130 17.62 -8.24 15.49
CA GLU A 130 18.10 -7.67 14.22
C GLU A 130 17.14 -6.61 13.69
N LEU A 131 15.83 -6.89 13.70
CA LEU A 131 14.80 -5.93 13.31
C LEU A 131 14.82 -4.68 14.19
N ASP A 132 15.01 -4.83 15.49
CA ASP A 132 15.14 -3.71 16.43
C ASP A 132 16.41 -2.88 16.22
N ASN A 133 17.53 -3.54 15.93
CA ASN A 133 18.78 -2.87 15.59
C ASN A 133 18.64 -2.11 14.26
N PHE A 134 18.02 -2.73 13.27
CA PHE A 134 17.72 -2.10 11.98
C PHE A 134 16.85 -0.86 12.14
N ALA A 135 15.78 -0.93 12.92
CA ALA A 135 14.92 0.23 13.18
C ALA A 135 15.70 1.40 13.81
N LYS A 136 16.57 1.11 14.78
CA LYS A 136 17.43 2.12 15.43
C LYS A 136 18.47 2.69 14.49
N MET A 137 19.14 1.84 13.70
CA MET A 137 20.14 2.27 12.74
C MET A 137 19.50 3.15 11.66
N LEU A 138 18.37 2.71 11.10
CA LEU A 138 17.61 3.46 10.12
C LEU A 138 17.20 4.83 10.68
N GLN A 139 16.80 4.91 11.95
CA GLN A 139 16.50 6.19 12.60
C GLN A 139 17.72 7.12 12.68
N VAL A 140 18.90 6.60 13.03
CA VAL A 140 20.13 7.39 13.06
C VAL A 140 20.49 7.87 11.66
N GLU A 141 20.46 6.98 10.67
CA GLU A 141 20.74 7.28 9.26
C GLU A 141 19.78 8.33 8.68
N MET A 142 18.47 8.21 8.97
CA MET A 142 17.49 9.20 8.54
C MET A 142 17.75 10.59 9.13
N LEU A 143 18.09 10.67 10.42
CA LEU A 143 18.31 11.95 11.09
C LEU A 143 19.62 12.63 10.67
N GLN A 144 20.63 11.86 10.28
CA GLN A 144 21.94 12.39 9.90
C GLN A 144 22.07 12.66 8.41
N ASN A 145 21.48 11.79 7.58
CA ASN A 145 21.80 11.70 6.16
C ASN A 145 20.60 11.96 5.24
N PHE A 146 19.39 12.17 5.76
CA PHE A 146 18.25 12.64 4.96
C PHE A 146 18.02 14.16 5.16
N PRO A 147 17.63 14.92 4.12
CA PRO A 147 17.35 16.35 4.26
C PRO A 147 16.33 16.64 5.36
N ALA A 148 16.58 17.69 6.13
CA ALA A 148 15.66 18.15 7.16
C ALA A 148 14.37 18.72 6.55
N GLY A 149 13.26 18.53 7.26
CA GLY A 149 11.93 18.98 6.86
C GLY A 149 11.06 17.89 6.26
N PRO A 150 9.78 18.21 5.99
CA PRO A 150 8.87 17.26 5.37
C PRO A 150 9.25 17.00 3.91
N LEU A 151 9.12 15.75 3.48
CA LEU A 151 9.16 15.37 2.08
C LEU A 151 7.78 15.60 1.46
N GLU A 152 7.73 16.44 0.42
CA GLU A 152 6.54 16.55 -0.43
C GLU A 152 6.52 15.43 -1.47
N VAL A 153 5.45 14.64 -1.47
CA VAL A 153 5.19 13.57 -2.45
C VAL A 153 4.17 14.08 -3.46
N THR A 154 4.63 14.22 -4.70
CA THR A 154 3.81 14.60 -5.87
C THR A 154 3.72 13.44 -6.86
N PHE A 155 2.74 13.50 -7.74
CA PHE A 155 2.41 12.42 -8.67
C PHE A 155 2.53 12.84 -10.13
N SER A 156 2.89 11.88 -10.96
CA SER A 156 2.82 12.00 -12.41
C SER A 156 1.36 12.09 -12.87
N PRO A 157 1.05 12.76 -13.99
CA PRO A 157 -0.32 12.95 -14.48
C PRO A 157 -0.93 11.69 -15.12
N ARG A 158 -0.50 10.51 -14.71
CA ARG A 158 -0.89 9.23 -15.32
C ARG A 158 -1.20 8.20 -14.25
N LEU A 159 -2.29 7.47 -14.47
CA LEU A 159 -2.59 6.25 -13.75
C LEU A 159 -1.80 5.08 -14.33
N ARG A 160 -1.45 4.13 -13.47
CA ARG A 160 -0.84 2.86 -13.88
C ARG A 160 -1.45 1.69 -13.13
N VAL A 161 -1.45 0.53 -13.78
CA VAL A 161 -1.74 -0.76 -13.16
C VAL A 161 -0.42 -1.47 -12.87
N TYR A 162 -0.25 -1.85 -11.62
CA TYR A 162 0.82 -2.70 -11.11
C TYR A 162 0.25 -4.05 -10.70
N ASP A 163 1.11 -5.04 -10.58
CA ASP A 163 0.81 -6.36 -10.07
C ASP A 163 1.67 -6.69 -8.85
N ASN A 164 1.22 -7.64 -8.03
CA ASN A 164 2.07 -8.21 -6.99
C ASN A 164 3.05 -9.24 -7.58
N ILE A 165 4.05 -9.61 -6.78
CA ILE A 165 5.08 -10.59 -7.14
C ILE A 165 4.46 -11.93 -7.56
N GLU A 166 3.35 -12.34 -6.94
CA GLU A 166 2.65 -13.58 -7.25
C GLU A 166 1.71 -13.49 -8.47
N HIS A 167 1.59 -12.31 -9.10
CA HIS A 167 0.69 -12.05 -10.25
C HIS A 167 -0.78 -12.44 -9.98
N SER A 168 -1.22 -12.37 -8.72
CA SER A 168 -2.57 -12.75 -8.29
C SER A 168 -3.53 -11.56 -8.18
N SER A 169 -2.99 -10.37 -7.96
CA SER A 169 -3.72 -9.13 -7.71
C SER A 169 -3.20 -8.02 -8.62
N LEU A 170 -4.10 -7.13 -9.03
CA LEU A 170 -3.77 -5.91 -9.77
C LEU A 170 -4.06 -4.69 -8.90
N PHE A 171 -3.25 -3.66 -9.03
CA PHE A 171 -3.36 -2.41 -8.27
C PHE A 171 -3.40 -1.23 -9.22
N LEU A 172 -4.45 -0.42 -9.14
CA LEU A 172 -4.51 0.87 -9.81
C LEU A 172 -3.83 1.90 -8.91
N ALA A 173 -2.89 2.65 -9.46
CA ALA A 173 -2.01 3.51 -8.69
C ALA A 173 -1.75 4.86 -9.36
N LEU A 174 -1.44 5.84 -8.51
CA LEU A 174 -0.83 7.11 -8.89
C LEU A 174 0.69 6.91 -8.90
N ASP A 175 1.32 7.13 -10.05
CA ASP A 175 2.77 6.99 -10.18
C ASP A 175 3.47 8.20 -9.54
N VAL A 176 4.47 7.99 -8.69
CA VAL A 176 5.20 9.12 -8.07
C VAL A 176 5.94 9.91 -9.14
N ALA A 177 6.00 11.24 -8.99
CA ALA A 177 6.70 12.12 -9.95
C ALA A 177 8.19 11.73 -10.08
N ALA A 178 8.74 11.83 -11.30
CA ALA A 178 10.11 11.41 -11.60
C ALA A 178 11.16 12.18 -10.78
N GLU A 179 10.90 13.45 -10.50
CA GLU A 179 11.76 14.30 -9.67
C GLU A 179 11.79 13.82 -8.22
N VAL A 180 10.65 13.37 -7.68
CA VAL A 180 10.54 12.83 -6.32
C VAL A 180 11.22 11.47 -6.24
N LYS A 181 11.02 10.61 -7.25
CA LYS A 181 11.69 9.30 -7.37
C LYS A 181 13.21 9.41 -7.36
N SER A 182 13.75 10.25 -8.24
CA SER A 182 15.20 10.37 -8.46
C SER A 182 15.94 11.11 -7.35
N ARG A 183 15.29 12.05 -6.64
CA ARG A 183 15.93 12.83 -5.57
C ARG A 183 15.73 12.25 -4.18
N SER A 184 14.48 11.95 -3.84
CA SER A 184 14.08 11.65 -2.47
C SER A 184 13.89 10.15 -2.25
N ILE A 185 13.11 9.49 -3.10
CA ILE A 185 12.82 8.05 -2.92
C ILE A 185 14.09 7.23 -3.11
N SER A 186 14.87 7.48 -4.18
CA SER A 186 16.16 6.81 -4.42
C SER A 186 17.09 6.90 -3.20
N ARG A 187 17.21 8.09 -2.60
CA ARG A 187 18.04 8.33 -1.41
C ARG A 187 17.51 7.60 -0.18
N LEU A 188 16.19 7.61 0.05
CA LEU A 188 15.57 6.81 1.12
C LEU A 188 15.92 5.33 0.94
N CYS A 189 15.82 4.82 -0.29
CA CYS A 189 16.12 3.42 -0.58
C CYS A 189 17.58 3.08 -0.32
N THR A 190 18.52 3.95 -0.71
CA THR A 190 19.94 3.78 -0.40
C THR A 190 20.17 3.68 1.11
N LEU A 191 19.65 4.63 1.89
CA LEU A 191 19.81 4.63 3.34
C LEU A 191 19.16 3.41 4.01
N ILE A 192 18.01 2.97 3.49
CA ILE A 192 17.34 1.75 3.95
C ILE A 192 18.19 0.52 3.66
N SER A 193 18.71 0.39 2.44
CA SER A 193 19.58 -0.73 2.04
C SER A 193 20.87 -0.77 2.86
N GLU A 194 21.54 0.37 3.04
CA GLU A 194 22.77 0.46 3.86
C GLU A 194 22.50 0.07 5.32
N SER A 195 21.40 0.55 5.90
CA SER A 195 20.98 0.18 7.25
C SER A 195 20.67 -1.31 7.37
N LEU A 196 20.05 -1.89 6.35
CA LEU A 196 19.67 -3.30 6.29
C LEU A 196 20.90 -4.19 6.19
N ASP A 197 21.84 -3.85 5.31
CA ASP A 197 23.10 -4.58 5.10
C ASP A 197 23.99 -4.53 6.35
N PHE A 198 24.00 -3.40 7.06
CA PHE A 198 24.73 -3.28 8.33
C PHE A 198 24.15 -4.18 9.45
N CYS A 199 22.82 -4.32 9.50
CA CYS A 199 22.15 -4.97 10.62
C CYS A 199 21.91 -6.47 10.44
N ARG A 200 22.00 -6.98 9.20
CA ARG A 200 21.83 -8.39 8.90
C ARG A 200 23.06 -9.19 9.29
N SER A 201 22.88 -10.25 10.07
CA SER A 201 23.96 -11.19 10.40
C SER A 201 24.09 -12.36 9.41
N HIS A 202 23.15 -12.49 8.47
CA HIS A 202 23.08 -13.57 7.50
C HIS A 202 23.19 -13.05 6.07
N GLU A 203 23.88 -13.82 5.23
CA GLU A 203 23.91 -13.60 3.78
C GLU A 203 22.48 -13.65 3.19
N PRO A 204 22.14 -12.77 2.23
CA PRO A 204 20.85 -12.80 1.55
C PRO A 204 20.62 -14.16 0.90
N THR A 205 19.46 -14.76 1.13
CA THR A 205 19.09 -15.98 0.40
C THR A 205 18.71 -15.65 -1.04
N GLU A 206 18.71 -16.65 -1.94
CA GLU A 206 18.22 -16.46 -3.32
C GLU A 206 16.82 -15.83 -3.36
N ARG A 207 15.94 -16.21 -2.43
CA ARG A 207 14.62 -15.63 -2.28
C ARG A 207 14.65 -14.15 -1.88
N ASP A 208 15.60 -13.75 -1.03
CA ASP A 208 15.77 -12.35 -0.64
C ASP A 208 16.28 -11.52 -1.83
N ALA A 209 17.17 -12.09 -2.65
CA ALA A 209 17.66 -11.46 -3.87
C ALA A 209 16.56 -11.32 -4.94
N GLU A 210 15.73 -12.36 -5.15
CA GLU A 210 14.57 -12.32 -6.05
C GLU A 210 13.57 -11.23 -5.64
N ARG A 211 13.20 -11.16 -4.35
CA ARG A 211 12.30 -10.11 -3.85
C ARG A 211 12.88 -8.71 -3.98
N SER A 212 14.17 -8.56 -3.67
CA SER A 212 14.86 -7.26 -3.77
C SER A 212 14.96 -6.79 -5.22
N SER A 213 15.24 -7.70 -6.16
CA SER A 213 15.30 -7.39 -7.59
C SER A 213 13.93 -7.13 -8.23
N ALA A 214 12.84 -7.66 -7.64
CA ALA A 214 11.48 -7.42 -8.09
C ALA A 214 10.99 -6.00 -7.79
N TRP A 215 11.66 -5.26 -6.89
CA TRP A 215 11.28 -3.91 -6.50
C TRP A 215 12.35 -2.89 -6.89
N SER A 216 11.93 -1.71 -7.33
CA SER A 216 12.81 -0.59 -7.66
C SER A 216 12.10 0.73 -7.34
N PHE A 217 12.85 1.73 -6.89
CA PHE A 217 12.33 3.08 -6.65
C PHE A 217 11.73 3.72 -7.91
N GLU A 218 12.16 3.29 -9.10
CA GLU A 218 11.57 3.72 -10.38
C GLU A 218 10.09 3.35 -10.50
N ASN A 219 9.67 2.30 -9.78
CA ASN A 219 8.30 1.85 -9.70
C ASN A 219 7.57 2.41 -8.47
N ALA A 220 8.11 3.38 -7.74
CA ALA A 220 7.43 3.96 -6.58
C ALA A 220 6.08 4.57 -6.98
N HIS A 221 5.01 4.13 -6.33
CA HIS A 221 3.62 4.49 -6.63
C HIS A 221 2.77 4.47 -5.37
N LEU A 222 1.65 5.18 -5.38
CA LEU A 222 0.59 5.10 -4.38
C LEU A 222 -0.55 4.26 -4.94
N SER A 223 -0.71 3.04 -4.46
CA SER A 223 -1.86 2.20 -4.83
C SER A 223 -3.13 2.77 -4.24
N ILE A 224 -4.12 3.08 -5.09
CA ILE A 224 -5.39 3.71 -4.69
C ILE A 224 -6.58 2.73 -4.76
N ALA A 225 -6.45 1.67 -5.54
CA ALA A 225 -7.47 0.64 -5.67
C ALA A 225 -6.87 -0.72 -6.04
N ARG A 226 -7.58 -1.81 -5.73
CA ARG A 226 -7.15 -3.20 -5.92
C ARG A 226 -8.22 -4.01 -6.64
N CYS A 227 -7.78 -4.88 -7.53
CA CYS A 227 -8.60 -5.90 -8.19
C CYS A 227 -8.02 -7.28 -7.91
N ASP A 228 -8.73 -8.06 -7.12
CA ASP A 228 -8.43 -9.48 -6.92
C ASP A 228 -9.15 -10.32 -7.96
N ASN A 229 -8.52 -11.43 -8.36
CA ASN A 229 -9.16 -12.46 -9.20
C ASN A 229 -9.67 -11.94 -10.58
N SER A 230 -9.00 -10.95 -11.16
CA SER A 230 -9.22 -10.56 -12.55
C SER A 230 -9.08 -11.75 -13.51
N ILE A 231 -9.67 -11.67 -14.71
CA ILE A 231 -9.49 -12.74 -15.71
C ILE A 231 -8.01 -12.89 -16.08
N ILE A 232 -7.27 -11.79 -16.14
CA ILE A 232 -5.85 -11.77 -16.48
C ILE A 232 -5.05 -12.58 -15.45
N THR A 233 -5.27 -12.34 -14.15
CA THR A 233 -4.58 -13.05 -13.06
C THR A 233 -5.00 -14.52 -12.98
N ARG A 234 -6.30 -14.83 -13.15
CA ARG A 234 -6.78 -16.23 -13.20
C ARG A 234 -6.24 -17.03 -14.37
N LYS A 235 -6.19 -16.43 -15.56
CA LYS A 235 -5.62 -17.06 -16.76
C LYS A 235 -4.15 -17.39 -16.56
N TYR A 236 -3.38 -16.46 -15.96
CA TYR A 236 -1.98 -16.71 -15.62
C TYR A 236 -1.85 -17.86 -14.61
N ALA A 237 -2.59 -17.81 -13.49
CA ALA A 237 -2.54 -18.84 -12.44
C ALA A 237 -2.88 -20.24 -12.96
N HIS A 238 -3.82 -20.35 -13.91
CA HIS A 238 -4.16 -21.63 -14.53
C HIS A 238 -3.05 -22.16 -15.46
N GLN A 239 -2.36 -21.28 -16.18
CA GLN A 239 -1.39 -21.68 -17.21
C GLN A 239 0.03 -21.86 -16.66
N CYS A 240 0.40 -21.16 -15.60
CA CYS A 240 1.77 -21.15 -15.09
C CYS A 240 2.23 -22.48 -14.49
N HIS A 241 1.31 -23.37 -14.11
CA HIS A 241 1.62 -24.67 -13.52
C HIS A 241 1.63 -25.83 -14.51
N LEU A 242 1.30 -25.60 -15.79
CA LEU A 242 1.15 -26.69 -16.77
C LEU A 242 2.49 -27.27 -17.24
N SER A 243 3.48 -26.43 -17.49
CA SER A 243 4.86 -26.80 -17.87
C SER A 243 5.77 -25.56 -17.85
N PRO A 244 7.11 -25.71 -17.83
CA PRO A 244 8.03 -24.56 -17.87
C PRO A 244 7.87 -23.67 -19.12
N THR A 245 7.60 -24.27 -20.29
CA THR A 245 7.35 -23.54 -21.53
C THR A 245 6.00 -22.82 -21.50
N ALA A 246 4.96 -23.46 -20.95
CA ALA A 246 3.67 -22.83 -20.73
C ALA A 246 3.76 -21.67 -19.72
N ALA A 247 4.56 -21.81 -18.66
CA ALA A 247 4.78 -20.76 -17.68
C ALA A 247 5.40 -19.50 -18.30
N THR A 248 6.42 -19.69 -19.15
CA THR A 248 7.07 -18.59 -19.87
C THR A 248 6.10 -17.90 -20.83
N ALA A 249 5.30 -18.67 -21.57
CA ALA A 249 4.29 -18.13 -22.48
C ALA A 249 3.16 -17.41 -21.74
N ALA A 250 2.71 -17.97 -20.61
CA ALA A 250 1.70 -17.38 -19.75
C ALA A 250 2.18 -16.04 -19.17
N LEU A 251 3.43 -15.97 -18.69
CA LEU A 251 4.01 -14.74 -18.16
C LEU A 251 4.12 -13.66 -19.25
N ARG A 252 4.53 -14.03 -20.46
CA ARG A 252 4.59 -13.09 -21.59
C ARG A 252 3.20 -12.55 -21.94
N SER A 253 2.22 -13.44 -22.04
CA SER A 253 0.82 -13.08 -22.29
C SER A 253 0.27 -12.15 -21.20
N TYR A 254 0.50 -12.49 -19.93
CA TYR A 254 0.13 -11.67 -18.78
C TYR A 254 0.73 -10.26 -18.83
N ARG A 255 2.05 -10.15 -19.08
CA ARG A 255 2.73 -8.85 -19.22
C ARG A 255 2.20 -8.02 -20.38
N GLN A 256 1.83 -8.67 -21.49
CA GLN A 256 1.22 -7.99 -22.63
C GLN A 256 -0.15 -7.40 -22.26
N GLU A 257 -0.97 -8.14 -21.53
CA GLU A 257 -2.27 -7.64 -21.05
C GLU A 257 -2.09 -6.47 -20.08
N LEU A 258 -1.15 -6.57 -19.14
CA LEU A 258 -0.82 -5.48 -18.21
C LEU A 258 -0.35 -4.21 -18.97
N ALA A 259 0.49 -4.38 -19.98
CA ALA A 259 0.92 -3.28 -20.84
C ALA A 259 -0.24 -2.66 -21.64
N ASN A 260 -1.21 -3.48 -22.09
CA ASN A 260 -2.41 -2.99 -22.77
C ASN A 260 -3.29 -2.17 -21.81
N LEU A 261 -3.49 -2.62 -20.57
CA LEU A 261 -4.22 -1.84 -19.54
C LEU A 261 -3.56 -0.49 -19.31
N ASN A 262 -2.24 -0.47 -19.15
CA ASN A 262 -1.48 0.77 -18.96
C ASN A 262 -1.61 1.71 -20.15
N ARG A 263 -1.52 1.21 -21.39
CA ARG A 263 -1.72 2.02 -22.61
C ARG A 263 -3.12 2.64 -22.68
N LEU A 264 -4.14 1.95 -22.21
CA LEU A 264 -5.50 2.49 -22.15
C LEU A 264 -5.59 3.65 -21.14
N LEU A 265 -4.93 3.53 -20.00
CA LEU A 265 -4.88 4.58 -18.98
C LEU A 265 -4.06 5.81 -19.41
N GLU A 266 -3.07 5.66 -20.29
CA GLU A 266 -2.31 6.81 -20.83
C GLU A 266 -3.19 7.83 -21.55
N SER A 267 -4.33 7.39 -22.09
CA SER A 267 -5.31 8.26 -22.74
C SER A 267 -6.27 8.97 -21.78
N MET A 268 -6.11 8.76 -20.47
CA MET A 268 -6.85 9.41 -19.39
C MET A 268 -5.86 10.10 -18.44
N PRO A 269 -5.22 11.20 -18.87
CA PRO A 269 -4.36 11.96 -17.99
C PRO A 269 -5.18 12.59 -16.85
N LEU A 270 -4.56 12.71 -15.69
CA LEU A 270 -5.15 13.41 -14.55
C LEU A 270 -4.92 14.91 -14.68
N GLU A 271 -5.95 15.70 -14.34
CA GLU A 271 -5.89 17.16 -14.33
C GLU A 271 -4.93 17.65 -13.22
N SER A 272 -4.26 18.79 -13.45
CA SER A 272 -3.26 19.31 -12.52
C SER A 272 -3.87 19.63 -11.16
N GLU A 273 -5.10 20.14 -11.16
CA GLU A 273 -5.87 20.50 -9.97
C GLU A 273 -6.13 19.27 -9.10
N VAL A 274 -6.42 18.12 -9.72
CA VAL A 274 -6.60 16.86 -9.00
C VAL A 274 -5.28 16.39 -8.37
N LEU A 275 -4.17 16.50 -9.11
CA LEU A 275 -2.85 16.11 -8.61
C LEU A 275 -2.37 17.00 -7.46
N ASP A 276 -2.65 18.30 -7.56
CA ASP A 276 -2.33 19.28 -6.51
C ASP A 276 -3.09 19.04 -5.21
N GLU A 277 -4.31 18.51 -5.30
CA GLU A 277 -5.10 18.11 -4.13
C GLU A 277 -4.65 16.76 -3.55
N LEU A 278 -4.11 15.87 -4.37
CA LEU A 278 -3.69 14.54 -3.96
C LEU A 278 -2.26 14.48 -3.43
N LYS A 279 -1.42 15.49 -3.70
CA LYS A 279 -0.08 15.57 -3.11
C LYS A 279 -0.15 15.66 -1.58
N PHE A 280 0.89 15.19 -0.92
CA PHE A 280 0.94 15.21 0.54
C PHE A 280 2.38 15.38 1.03
N GLN A 281 2.50 15.80 2.29
CA GLN A 281 3.79 15.92 2.97
C GLN A 281 3.93 14.80 4.01
N CYS A 282 5.11 14.22 4.13
CA CYS A 282 5.45 13.28 5.19
C CYS A 282 6.70 13.74 5.94
N SER A 283 6.70 13.55 7.26
CA SER A 283 7.80 13.93 8.15
C SER A 283 8.65 12.72 8.57
N GLY A 284 8.55 11.62 7.84
CA GLY A 284 9.21 10.36 8.16
C GLY A 284 8.66 9.18 7.36
N ILE A 285 9.17 8.00 7.70
CA ILE A 285 8.80 6.71 7.09
C ILE A 285 8.33 5.75 8.18
N LYS A 286 7.56 4.73 7.79
CA LYS A 286 7.11 3.66 8.66
C LYS A 286 7.78 2.34 8.29
N LEU A 287 8.08 1.57 9.32
CA LEU A 287 8.63 0.22 9.24
C LEU A 287 7.62 -0.76 9.84
N THR A 288 7.25 -1.82 9.13
CA THR A 288 6.38 -2.84 9.71
C THR A 288 7.14 -3.76 10.68
N LYS A 289 6.56 -4.01 11.85
CA LYS A 289 7.07 -4.95 12.85
C LYS A 289 5.92 -5.81 13.35
N GLU A 290 5.65 -6.89 12.62
CA GLU A 290 4.55 -7.84 12.86
C GLU A 290 3.17 -7.17 13.08
N ARG A 291 2.85 -6.80 14.33
CA ARG A 291 1.57 -6.23 14.78
C ARG A 291 1.68 -4.75 15.12
N ALA A 292 2.75 -4.08 14.72
CA ALA A 292 2.94 -2.66 14.93
C ALA A 292 3.69 -2.04 13.75
N ASN A 293 3.55 -0.74 13.59
CA ASN A 293 4.41 0.05 12.74
C ASN A 293 5.35 0.88 13.62
N ILE A 294 6.63 0.91 13.29
CA ILE A 294 7.62 1.79 13.91
C ILE A 294 7.71 3.04 13.05
N TRP A 295 7.52 4.20 13.68
CA TRP A 295 7.72 5.49 13.04
C TRP A 295 9.20 5.88 13.09
N VAL A 296 9.74 6.29 11.94
CA VAL A 296 11.11 6.78 11.79
C VAL A 296 11.05 8.21 11.24
N PRO A 297 11.27 9.24 12.08
CA PRO A 297 11.13 10.63 11.68
C PRO A 297 12.31 11.12 10.83
N PHE A 298 12.05 12.08 9.95
CA PHE A 298 13.06 12.94 9.34
C PHE A 298 13.53 14.01 10.34
N ALA A 299 14.71 14.58 10.10
CA ALA A 299 15.19 15.70 10.90
C ALA A 299 14.24 16.91 10.78
N SER A 300 13.97 17.59 11.89
CA SER A 300 13.18 18.83 11.87
C SER A 300 14.00 20.00 11.32
N LEU A 301 13.35 20.90 10.57
CA LEU A 301 13.91 22.23 10.32
C LEU A 301 13.93 22.96 11.67
N GLY A 302 15.14 23.23 12.18
CA GLY A 302 15.34 23.99 13.42
C GLY A 302 14.96 25.46 13.27
#